data_AF-A0A3D4ETM4-F1
#
_entry.id   AF-A0A3D4ETM4-F1
#
_cell.length_a   1.000
_cell.length_b   1.000
_cell.length_c   1.000
_cell.angle_alpha   90.00
_cell.angle_beta   90.00
_cell.angle_gamma   90.00
#
_symmetry.space_group_name_H-M   'P 1'
#
loop_
_entity.id
_entity.type
_entity.pdbx_description
1 polymer ?
#
loop_
_entity_poly.entity_id
_entity_poly.type
_entity_poly.pdbx_seq_one_letter_code
_entity_poly.pdbx_strand_id
1 'polypeptide(L)' 'MSLVKRTNENWLPSIFDDMFKTDWLGGTTNVNSIGVSIPAVNIIEKDSGFEVAVAAPGKTKEDFNIE' A
#
# COMPACT_ATOMS: atom_id res chain seq x y z
N MET A 1 -14.36 49.48 13.85
CA MET A 1 -13.58 48.22 13.99
C MET A 1 -13.60 47.49 12.67
N SER A 2 -12.49 47.46 11.94
CA SER A 2 -12.39 46.70 10.70
C SER A 2 -11.90 45.28 11.00
N LEU A 3 -12.54 44.28 10.40
CA LEU A 3 -12.03 42.91 10.45
C LEU A 3 -10.74 42.84 9.63
N VAL A 4 -9.61 42.67 10.31
CA VAL A 4 -8.34 42.30 9.66
C VAL A 4 -8.38 40.80 9.40
N LYS A 5 -8.72 40.41 8.17
CA LYS A 5 -8.59 39.02 7.70
C LYS A 5 -7.10 38.74 7.46
N ARG A 6 -6.44 38.10 8.43
CA ARG A 6 -5.11 37.51 8.22
C ARG A 6 -5.30 36.27 7.37
N THR A 7 -5.07 36.39 6.07
CA THR A 7 -4.88 35.22 5.21
C THR A 7 -3.54 34.63 5.63
N ASN A 8 -3.54 33.76 6.64
CA ASN A 8 -2.40 32.90 6.91
C ASN A 8 -2.07 32.19 5.61
N GLU A 9 -0.78 32.18 5.32
CA GLU A 9 -0.15 31.64 4.14
C GLU A 9 -0.36 30.12 4.12
N ASN A 10 -1.57 29.67 3.81
CA ASN A 10 -1.93 28.29 3.51
C ASN A 10 -1.59 27.99 2.05
N TRP A 11 -0.36 28.31 1.64
CA TRP A 11 0.16 27.99 0.31
C TRP A 11 0.31 26.48 0.10
N LEU A 12 0.31 25.71 1.19
CA LEU A 12 0.16 24.27 1.17
C LEU A 12 -1.28 23.92 1.61
N PRO A 13 -2.12 23.41 0.69
CA PRO A 13 -3.40 22.80 1.00
C PRO A 13 -3.25 21.71 2.08
N SER A 14 -4.17 21.66 3.05
CA SER A 14 -4.18 20.64 4.13
C SER A 14 -4.20 19.21 3.60
N ILE A 15 -4.62 19.02 2.35
CA ILE A 15 -4.56 17.76 1.58
C ILE A 15 -3.13 17.26 1.39
N PHE A 16 -2.13 18.14 1.25
CA PHE A 16 -0.72 17.71 1.21
C PHE A 16 -0.22 17.26 2.59
N ASP A 17 -0.67 17.95 3.64
CA ASP A 17 -0.34 17.57 5.02
C ASP A 17 -0.93 16.19 5.34
N ASP A 18 -2.15 15.91 4.88
CA ASP A 18 -2.76 14.58 4.96
C ASP A 18 -2.04 13.56 4.07
N MET A 19 -1.52 13.89 2.89
CA MET A 19 -0.77 12.93 2.06
C MET A 19 0.61 12.55 2.62
N PHE A 20 1.30 13.47 3.30
CA PHE A 20 2.58 13.19 3.97
C PHE A 20 2.43 12.60 5.37
N LYS A 21 1.29 12.86 6.05
CA LYS A 21 0.97 12.27 7.37
C LYS A 21 0.19 10.96 7.26
N THR A 22 -0.53 10.73 6.17
CA THR A 22 -1.17 9.44 5.89
C THR A 22 -0.09 8.46 5.55
N ASP A 23 0.37 7.81 6.61
CA ASP A 23 0.58 6.39 6.85
C ASP A 23 0.04 5.38 5.80
N TRP A 24 0.06 5.69 4.49
CA TRP A 24 -0.36 4.80 3.40
C TRP A 24 0.39 3.46 3.53
N LEU A 25 1.66 3.48 3.97
CA LEU A 25 2.50 2.30 4.06
C LEU A 25 2.96 1.95 5.49
N GLY A 26 2.25 2.39 6.54
CA GLY A 26 2.48 1.92 7.91
C GLY A 26 3.84 2.32 8.51
N GLY A 27 4.27 3.56 8.25
CA GLY A 27 5.54 4.11 8.73
C GLY A 27 6.79 3.39 8.21
N THR A 28 7.95 4.03 8.39
CA THR A 28 9.28 3.48 8.05
C THR A 28 9.63 2.13 8.72
N THR A 29 8.75 1.65 9.60
CA THR A 29 8.85 0.36 10.30
C THR A 29 8.43 -0.86 9.46
N ASN A 30 7.56 -0.70 8.45
CA ASN A 30 7.03 -1.82 7.66
C ASN A 30 7.62 -1.96 6.26
N VAL A 31 8.52 -1.06 5.85
CA VAL A 31 9.16 -1.11 4.51
C VAL A 31 10.06 -2.34 4.31
N ASN A 32 10.54 -2.96 5.39
CA ASN A 32 11.30 -4.21 5.32
C ASN A 32 10.42 -5.44 4.98
N SER A 33 9.10 -5.34 5.15
CA SER A 33 8.15 -6.42 4.84
C SER A 33 7.58 -6.33 3.42
N ILE A 34 7.58 -5.12 2.82
CA ILE A 34 6.90 -4.83 1.54
C ILE A 34 7.71 -5.30 0.31
N GLY A 35 8.96 -5.76 0.45
CA GLY A 35 9.79 -6.12 -0.72
C GLY A 35 10.63 -7.39 -0.60
N VAL A 36 10.88 -7.91 0.60
CA VAL A 36 11.87 -9.00 0.77
C VAL A 36 11.21 -10.39 0.84
N SER A 37 9.96 -10.48 1.29
CA SER A 37 9.30 -11.76 1.58
C SER A 37 7.94 -11.95 0.90
N ILE A 38 7.56 -11.10 -0.05
CA ILE A 38 6.32 -11.29 -0.82
C ILE A 38 6.69 -12.01 -2.12
N PRO A 39 6.25 -13.26 -2.33
CA PRO A 39 6.52 -13.97 -3.57
C PRO A 39 5.84 -13.27 -4.75
N ALA A 40 6.45 -13.35 -5.93
CA ALA A 40 5.80 -12.84 -7.13
C ALA A 40 4.53 -13.65 -7.42
N VAL A 41 3.41 -12.95 -7.57
CA VAL A 41 2.10 -13.55 -7.90
C VAL A 41 1.57 -12.97 -9.20
N ASN A 42 0.96 -13.83 -10.01
CA ASN A 42 0.21 -13.42 -11.19
C ASN A 42 -1.24 -13.87 -11.01
N ILE A 43 -2.18 -12.97 -11.29
CA ILE A 43 -3.61 -13.22 -11.17
C ILE A 43 -4.22 -13.00 -12.55
N ILE A 44 -4.81 -14.05 -13.09
CA ILE A 44 -5.45 -14.04 -14.40
C ILE A 44 -6.94 -14.29 -14.20
N GLU A 45 -7.75 -13.34 -14.63
CA GLU A 45 -9.21 -13.48 -14.66
C GLU A 45 -9.63 -14.17 -15.97
N LYS A 46 -10.50 -15.17 -15.86
CA LYS A 46 -11.13 -15.89 -16.98
C LYS A 46 -12.63 -15.95 -16.75
N ASP A 47 -13.39 -16.19 -17.81
CA ASP A 47 -14.85 -16.33 -17.73
C ASP A 47 -15.31 -17.43 -16.75
N SER A 48 -14.48 -18.46 -16.55
CA SER A 48 -14.75 -19.58 -15.65
C SER A 48 -14.20 -19.39 -14.23
N GLY A 49 -13.55 -18.26 -13.92
CA GLY A 49 -12.98 -17.96 -12.61
C GLY A 49 -11.56 -17.37 -12.65
N PHE A 50 -10.90 -17.37 -11.49
CA PHE A 50 -9.57 -16.78 -11.32
C PHE A 50 -8.48 -17.86 -11.27
N GLU A 51 -7.37 -17.61 -11.97
CA GLU A 51 -6.15 -18.40 -11.87
C GLU A 51 -5.09 -17.58 -11.14
N VAL A 52 -4.54 -18.15 -10.06
CA VAL A 52 -3.47 -17.53 -9.27
C VAL A 52 -2.21 -18.36 -9.39
N ALA A 53 -1.16 -17.78 -9.96
CA ALA A 53 0.16 -18.39 -10.07
C ALA A 53 1.14 -17.70 -9.13
N VAL A 54 1.84 -18.48 -8.29
CA VAL A 54 2.77 -17.97 -7.27
C VAL A 54 4.16 -18.56 -7.53
N ALA A 55 5.19 -17.71 -7.58
CA ALA A 55 6.57 -18.15 -7.67
C ALA A 55 7.12 -18.50 -6.28
N ALA A 56 7.33 -19.78 -6.01
CA ALA A 56 7.80 -20.28 -4.72
C ALA A 56 8.93 -21.31 -4.87
N PRO A 57 10.17 -20.87 -5.11
CA PRO A 57 11.31 -21.75 -5.30
C PRO A 57 11.67 -22.47 -3.98
N GLY A 58 11.89 -23.78 -4.06
CA GLY A 58 12.26 -24.60 -2.90
C GLY A 58 11.13 -24.85 -1.90
N LYS A 59 9.88 -24.56 -2.27
CA LYS A 59 8.68 -24.89 -1.49
C LYS A 59 7.95 -26.07 -2.09
N THR A 60 7.32 -26.85 -1.22
CA THR A 60 6.48 -27.99 -1.55
C THR A 60 5.02 -27.66 -1.31
N LYS A 61 4.08 -28.48 -1.79
CA LYS A 61 2.64 -28.17 -1.69
C LYS A 61 2.17 -28.13 -0.23
N GLU A 62 2.83 -28.89 0.63
CA GLU A 62 2.57 -29.02 2.06
C GLU A 62 2.94 -27.74 2.82
N ASP A 63 3.77 -26.87 2.24
CA ASP A 63 4.15 -25.57 2.81
C ASP A 63 3.07 -24.49 2.60
N PHE A 64 2.01 -24.77 1.80
CA PHE A 64 0.96 -23.81 1.50
C PHE A 64 -0.31 -24.13 2.27
N ASN A 65 -0.80 -23.14 3.02
CA ASN A 65 -2.15 -23.14 3.58
C ASN A 65 -3.00 -22.12 2.80
N ILE A 66 -4.12 -22.57 2.23
CA ILE A 66 -5.06 -21.74 1.48
C ILE A 66 -6.34 -21.68 2.30
N GLU A 67 -6.69 -20.49 2.80
CA GLU A 67 -7.91 -20.20 3.57
C GLU A 67 -8.86 -19.28 2.80
#